data_AF-A0A2E4JF73-F1
#
_entry.id   AF-A0A2E4JF73-F1
#
_cell.length_a   1.000
_cell.length_b   1.000
_cell.length_c   1.000
_cell.angle_alpha   90.00
_cell.angle_beta   90.00
_cell.angle_gamma   90.00
#
_symmetry.space_group_name_H-M   'P 1'
#
loop_
_entity.id
_entity.type
_entity.pdbx_description
1 polymer ?
#
loop_
_entity_poly.entity_id
_entity_poly.type
_entity_poly.pdbx_seq_one_letter_code
_entity_poly.pdbx_strand_id
1 'polypeptide(L)'
;MGAIASSSVGRDYLARVPGAAQTPLSDSELAEVLNWVLREFNAQSLSESFVPLTASEVAQSRQNVLVDPEGYRKRLWPSSEDVNRNRSIEPYRE
;
A
#
# COMPACT_ATOMS: atom_id res chain seq x y z
N MET A 1 2.02 8.75 -3.79
CA MET A 1 1.35 7.52 -3.33
C MET A 1 -0.01 7.31 -4.02
N GLY A 2 -0.53 8.23 -4.84
CA GLY A 2 -1.87 8.05 -5.43
C GLY A 2 -1.99 6.82 -6.34
N ALA A 3 -0.93 6.44 -7.06
CA ALA A 3 -0.88 5.19 -7.83
C ALA A 3 -1.03 3.91 -6.97
N ILE A 4 -0.65 3.95 -5.69
CA ILE A 4 -0.77 2.80 -4.77
C ILE A 4 -2.25 2.51 -4.51
N ALA A 5 -3.05 3.55 -4.23
CA ALA A 5 -4.47 3.42 -3.90
C ALA A 5 -5.37 3.04 -5.09
N SER A 6 -4.83 3.09 -6.32
CA SER A 6 -5.52 2.68 -7.55
C SER A 6 -5.54 1.17 -7.77
N SER A 7 -4.78 0.39 -6.99
CA SER A 7 -4.71 -1.07 -7.10
C SER A 7 -5.30 -1.74 -5.88
N SER A 8 -5.95 -2.89 -6.04
CA SER A 8 -6.46 -3.68 -4.92
C SER A 8 -5.35 -4.04 -3.91
N VAL A 9 -4.18 -4.42 -4.41
CA VAL A 9 -3.02 -4.78 -3.57
C VAL A 9 -2.49 -3.58 -2.77
N GLY A 10 -2.53 -2.38 -3.34
CA GLY A 10 -2.08 -1.18 -2.65
C GLY A 10 -3.09 -0.64 -1.65
N ARG A 11 -4.39 -0.81 -1.92
CA ARG A 11 -5.46 -0.54 -0.95
C ARG A 11 -5.35 -1.44 0.27
N ASP A 12 -5.13 -2.74 0.07
CA ASP A 12 -4.87 -3.72 1.14
C ASP A 12 -3.63 -3.33 1.95
N TYR A 13 -2.53 -2.99 1.27
CA TYR A 13 -1.29 -2.56 1.93
C TYR A 13 -1.50 -1.35 2.86
N LEU A 14 -2.22 -0.30 2.40
CA LEU A 14 -2.46 0.92 3.18
C LEU A 14 -3.19 0.63 4.49
N ALA A 15 -4.18 -0.27 4.48
CA ALA A 15 -4.96 -0.62 5.65
C ALA A 15 -4.24 -1.59 6.61
N ARG A 16 -3.10 -2.15 6.20
CA ARG A 16 -2.31 -3.14 6.97
C ARG A 16 -1.03 -2.58 7.59
N VAL A 17 -0.63 -1.36 7.24
CA VAL A 17 0.59 -0.75 7.78
C VAL A 17 0.51 -0.73 9.32
N PRO A 18 1.51 -1.32 10.03
CA PRO A 18 1.57 -1.27 11.48
C PRO A 18 1.50 0.18 11.98
N GLY A 19 0.73 0.40 13.05
CA GLY A 19 0.37 1.74 13.51
C GLY A 19 -1.00 2.19 13.03
N ALA A 20 -1.32 2.10 11.73
CA ALA A 20 -2.65 2.43 11.20
C ALA A 20 -3.68 1.32 11.52
N ALA A 21 -3.32 0.06 11.22
CA ALA A 21 -4.18 -1.10 11.41
C ALA A 21 -4.50 -1.41 12.90
N GLN A 22 -3.66 -0.93 13.82
CA GLN A 22 -3.73 -1.20 15.26
C GLN A 22 -4.28 -0.02 16.06
N THR A 23 -4.75 1.04 15.39
CA THR A 23 -5.42 2.15 16.06
C THR A 23 -6.71 1.66 16.75
N PRO A 24 -7.17 2.36 17.82
CA PRO A 24 -8.46 2.10 18.45
C PRO A 24 -9.65 2.56 17.59
N LEU A 25 -9.42 3.00 16.36
CA LEU A 25 -10.46 3.42 15.42
C LEU A 25 -11.25 2.22 14.89
N SER A 26 -12.53 2.43 14.69
CA SER A 26 -13.37 1.53 13.89
C SER A 26 -12.89 1.48 12.43
N ASP A 27 -13.30 0.44 11.70
CA ASP A 27 -12.91 0.28 10.30
C ASP A 27 -13.43 1.41 9.41
N SER A 28 -14.60 1.99 9.74
CA SER A 28 -15.14 3.17 9.08
C SER A 28 -14.31 4.42 9.34
N GLU A 29 -13.92 4.68 10.59
CA GLU A 29 -13.10 5.84 10.94
C GLU A 29 -11.71 5.75 10.30
N LEU A 30 -11.10 4.55 10.30
CA LEU A 30 -9.83 4.34 9.62
C LEU A 30 -9.95 4.54 8.11
N ALA A 31 -11.03 4.04 7.48
CA ALA A 31 -11.29 4.29 6.07
C ALA A 31 -11.41 5.80 5.76
N GLU A 32 -12.13 6.55 6.59
CA GLU A 32 -12.27 8.00 6.45
C GLU A 32 -10.92 8.73 6.54
N VAL A 33 -10.10 8.39 7.53
CA VAL A 33 -8.75 8.96 7.69
C VAL A 33 -7.88 8.64 6.49
N LEU A 34 -7.84 7.38 6.03
CA LEU A 34 -7.06 6.99 4.84
C LEU A 34 -7.52 7.74 3.59
N ASN A 35 -8.83 7.86 3.40
CA ASN A 35 -9.41 8.62 2.28
C ASN A 35 -9.11 10.12 2.38
N TRP A 36 -9.06 10.68 3.58
CA TRP A 36 -8.63 12.07 3.79
C TRP A 36 -7.15 12.25 3.46
N VAL A 37 -6.27 11.41 4.00
CA VAL A 37 -4.82 11.46 3.70
C VAL A 37 -4.55 11.38 2.20
N LEU A 38 -5.23 10.47 1.49
CA LEU A 38 -5.08 10.32 0.04
C LEU A 38 -5.54 11.56 -0.74
N ARG A 39 -6.62 12.21 -0.30
CA ARG A 39 -7.10 13.44 -0.94
C ARG A 39 -6.19 14.62 -0.62
N GLU A 40 -5.76 14.77 0.62
CA GLU A 40 -4.98 15.91 1.07
C GLU A 40 -3.54 15.88 0.53
N PHE A 41 -2.85 14.75 0.67
CA PHE A 41 -1.42 14.65 0.37
C PHE A 41 -1.12 13.99 -0.97
N ASN A 42 -2.12 13.41 -1.64
CA ASN A 42 -1.93 12.71 -2.89
C ASN A 42 -2.83 13.16 -4.03
N ALA A 43 -3.60 14.25 -3.89
CA ALA A 43 -4.48 14.81 -4.93
C ALA A 43 -3.86 14.79 -6.34
N GLN A 44 -2.65 15.34 -6.51
CA GLN A 44 -1.98 15.45 -7.81
C GLN A 44 -1.61 14.10 -8.45
N SER A 45 -1.51 13.04 -7.64
CA SER A 45 -1.15 11.69 -8.07
C SER A 45 -2.32 10.70 -8.00
N LEU A 46 -3.46 11.16 -7.50
CA LEU A 46 -4.68 10.37 -7.35
C LEU A 46 -5.36 10.30 -8.72
N SER A 47 -5.90 9.14 -9.07
CA SER A 47 -6.66 9.01 -10.30
C SER A 47 -7.95 9.83 -10.20
N GLU A 48 -8.39 10.44 -11.32
CA GLU A 48 -9.70 11.10 -11.40
C GLU A 48 -10.86 10.15 -11.10
N SER A 49 -10.68 8.85 -11.35
CA SER A 49 -11.65 7.79 -11.03
C SER A 49 -11.39 7.11 -9.68
N PHE A 50 -10.72 7.81 -8.74
CA PHE A 50 -10.46 7.27 -7.42
C PHE A 50 -11.77 6.90 -6.70
N VAL A 51 -11.85 5.63 -6.30
CA VAL A 51 -12.92 5.10 -5.45
C VAL A 51 -12.42 5.10 -4.01
N PRO A 52 -13.12 5.76 -3.07
CA PRO A 52 -12.76 5.75 -1.64
C PRO A 52 -12.63 4.33 -1.08
N LEU A 53 -11.75 4.13 -0.10
CA LEU A 53 -11.69 2.91 0.70
C LEU A 53 -12.97 2.76 1.51
N THR A 54 -13.48 1.55 1.55
CA THR A 54 -14.67 1.16 2.33
C THR A 54 -14.25 0.55 3.67
N ALA A 55 -15.14 0.62 4.66
CA ALA A 55 -14.94 -0.04 5.94
C ALA A 55 -14.73 -1.55 5.79
N SER A 56 -15.45 -2.21 4.87
CA SER A 56 -15.31 -3.64 4.62
C SER A 56 -13.93 -4.03 4.07
N GLU A 57 -13.38 -3.24 3.15
CA GLU A 57 -12.02 -3.45 2.65
C GLU A 57 -11.00 -3.30 3.79
N VAL A 58 -11.16 -2.28 4.63
CA VAL A 58 -10.28 -2.05 5.79
C VAL A 58 -10.37 -3.21 6.78
N ALA A 59 -11.58 -3.65 7.13
CA ALA A 59 -11.82 -4.77 8.04
C ALA A 59 -11.14 -6.06 7.56
N GLN A 60 -11.31 -6.41 6.28
CA GLN A 60 -10.67 -7.58 5.67
C GLN A 60 -9.15 -7.47 5.70
N SER A 61 -8.62 -6.28 5.39
CA SER A 61 -7.19 -6.03 5.34
C SER A 61 -6.56 -6.15 6.74
N ARG A 62 -7.17 -5.56 7.78
CA ARG A 62 -6.68 -5.55 9.17
C ARG A 62 -6.53 -6.94 9.79
N GLN A 63 -7.29 -7.92 9.32
CA GLN A 63 -7.18 -9.31 9.79
C GLN A 63 -5.82 -9.94 9.41
N ASN A 64 -5.12 -9.37 8.42
CA ASN A 64 -3.86 -9.88 7.92
C ASN A 64 -2.69 -9.05 8.45
N VAL A 65 -2.04 -9.49 9.52
CA VAL A 65 -0.88 -8.80 10.09
C VAL A 65 0.22 -8.65 9.03
N LEU A 66 0.75 -7.43 8.89
CA LEU A 66 1.87 -7.13 8.01
C LEU A 66 3.19 -7.18 8.80
N VAL A 67 3.81 -8.36 8.81
CA VAL A 67 5.00 -8.66 9.62
C VAL A 67 6.24 -7.89 9.15
N ASP A 68 6.40 -7.73 7.83
CA ASP A 68 7.50 -6.98 7.21
C ASP A 68 6.92 -5.99 6.18
N PRO A 69 6.50 -4.78 6.62
CA PRO A 69 5.90 -3.79 5.74
C PRO A 69 6.85 -3.32 4.66
N GLU A 70 8.14 -3.16 4.99
CA GLU A 70 9.12 -2.62 4.07
C GLU A 70 9.51 -3.64 2.99
N GLY A 71 9.77 -4.90 3.37
CA GLY A 71 9.99 -5.94 2.38
C GLY A 71 8.76 -6.25 1.54
N TYR A 72 7.55 -6.16 2.11
CA TYR A 72 6.31 -6.27 1.33
C TYR A 72 6.17 -5.13 0.32
N ARG A 73 6.47 -3.89 0.73
CA ARG A 73 6.48 -2.73 -0.17
C ARG A 73 7.48 -2.86 -1.30
N LYS A 74 8.71 -3.31 -1.01
CA LYS A 74 9.76 -3.55 -2.03
C LYS A 74 9.35 -4.61 -3.05
N ARG A 75 8.58 -5.63 -2.65
CA ARG A 75 8.04 -6.63 -3.59
C ARG A 75 6.96 -6.06 -4.50
N LEU A 76 6.12 -5.15 -4.01
CA LEU A 76 5.03 -4.55 -4.79
C LEU A 76 5.50 -3.42 -5.72
N TRP A 77 6.42 -2.57 -5.24
CA TRP A 77 6.97 -1.45 -5.99
C TRP A 77 8.50 -1.44 -5.86
N PRO A 78 9.20 -2.36 -6.52
CA PRO A 78 10.65 -2.39 -6.51
C PRO A 78 11.21 -1.11 -7.16
N SER A 79 12.28 -0.56 -6.59
CA SER A 79 12.97 0.58 -7.19
C SER A 79 13.69 0.13 -8.46
N SER A 80 13.95 1.05 -9.38
CA SER A 80 14.75 0.75 -10.58
C SER A 80 16.14 0.19 -10.23
N GLU A 81 16.73 0.62 -9.12
CA GLU A 81 17.99 0.11 -8.59
C GLU A 81 17.88 -1.32 -8.04
N ASP A 82 16.76 -1.68 -7.41
CA ASP A 82 16.49 -3.03 -6.89
C ASP A 82 16.36 -4.04 -8.04
N VAL A 83 15.65 -3.64 -9.11
CA VAL A 83 15.50 -4.45 -10.33
C VAL A 83 16.86 -4.66 -11.02
N ASN A 84 17.72 -3.64 -11.02
CA ASN A 84 19.04 -3.70 -11.67
C ASN A 84 20.05 -4.58 -10.89
N ARG A 85 20.07 -4.50 -9.56
CA ARG A 85 20.86 -5.42 -8.71
C ARG A 85 20.50 -6.88 -8.94
N ASN A 86 19.20 -7.18 -9.10
CA ASN A 86 18.74 -8.55 -9.29
C ASN A 86 19.07 -9.12 -10.68
N ARG A 87 19.31 -8.28 -11.70
CA ARG A 87 19.81 -8.68 -13.03
C ARG A 87 21.33 -8.84 -13.10
N SER A 88 22.05 -8.21 -12.18
CA SER A 88 23.52 -8.28 -12.13
C SER A 88 24.04 -9.61 -11.53
N ILE A 89 23.13 -10.49 -11.12
CA ILE A 89 23.41 -11.87 -10.67
C ILE A 89 22.86 -12.87 -11.71
N GLU A 90 23.14 -12.68 -13.00
CA GLU A 90 23.21 -13.83 -13.91
C GLU A 90 24.68 -14.27 -13.94
N PRO A 91 25.01 -15.51 -13.50
CA PRO A 91 26.38 -15.99 -13.54
C PRO A 91 26.81 -16.17 -14.99
N TYR A 92 28.09 -15.86 -15.22
CA TYR A 92 28.87 -16.18 -16.40
C TYR A 92 28.42 -17.53 -16.99
N ARG A 93 27.85 -17.52 -18.20
CA ARG A 93 27.76 -18.75 -18.99
C ARG A 93 29.14 -19.00 -19.59
N GLU A 94 29.69 -20.17 -19.26
CA GLU A 94 30.95 -20.72 -19.78
C GLU A 94 31.08 -20.64 -21.30
#